data_AF-A0A1H1KBH4-F1
#
_entry.id   AF-A0A1H1KBH4-F1
#
_cell.length_a   1.000
_cell.length_b   1.000
_cell.length_c   1.000
_cell.angle_alpha   90.00
_cell.angle_beta   90.00
_cell.angle_gamma   90.00
#
_symmetry.space_group_name_H-M   'P 1'
#
loop_
_entity.id
_entity.type
_entity.pdbx_description
1 polymer ?
#
loop_
_entity_poly.entity_id
_entity_poly.type
_entity_poly.pdbx_seq_one_letter_code
_entity_poly.pdbx_strand_id
1 'polypeptide(L)'
;MPRKSFEQLMRAAGAAASTVRRGRLAKPAAAVSIVVSLDPTELGALELWIADQPDPKPTREEAARRLISGALIRKRSSARRTARGGG
;
A
#
# COMPACT_ATOMS: atom_id res chain seq x y z
N MET A 1 31.82 22.07 -36.72
CA MET A 1 30.75 21.51 -35.85
C MET A 1 30.58 20.02 -36.18
N PRO A 2 31.20 19.07 -35.46
CA PRO A 2 31.00 17.66 -35.75
C PRO A 2 29.57 17.25 -35.38
N ARG A 3 28.79 16.79 -36.37
CA ARG A 3 27.47 16.20 -36.14
C ARG A 3 27.68 14.86 -35.43
N LYS A 4 26.98 14.68 -34.30
CA LYS A 4 26.97 13.40 -33.58
C LYS A 4 26.52 12.30 -34.53
N SER A 5 27.24 11.17 -34.53
CA SER A 5 26.85 10.03 -35.36
C SER A 5 25.47 9.53 -34.93
N PHE A 6 24.72 8.97 -35.88
CA PHE A 6 23.39 8.42 -35.64
C PHE A 6 23.39 7.39 -34.48
N GLU A 7 24.45 6.60 -34.37
CA GLU A 7 24.64 5.64 -33.27
C GLU A 7 24.73 6.32 -31.90
N GLN A 8 25.41 7.46 -31.83
CA GLN A 8 25.53 8.25 -30.60
C GLN A 8 24.18 8.83 -30.18
N LEU A 9 23.35 9.23 -31.15
CA LEU A 9 21.98 9.68 -30.90
C LEU A 9 21.10 8.52 -30.42
N MET A 10 21.18 7.36 -31.06
CA MET A 10 20.40 6.19 -30.66
C MET A 10 20.78 5.66 -29.27
N ARG A 11 22.07 5.66 -28.92
CA ARG A 11 22.53 5.30 -27.55
C ARG A 11 22.01 6.28 -26.50
N ALA A 12 22.03 7.58 -26.80
CA ALA A 12 21.49 8.61 -25.89
C ALA A 12 19.96 8.48 -25.72
N ALA A 13 19.23 8.17 -26.79
CA ALA A 13 17.79 7.94 -26.75
C ALA A 13 17.43 6.71 -25.89
N GLY A 14 18.17 5.61 -26.00
CA GLY A 14 17.98 4.43 -25.17
C GLY A 14 18.22 4.69 -23.68
N ALA A 15 19.24 5.47 -23.34
CA ALA A 15 19.50 5.89 -21.97
C ALA A 15 18.39 6.79 -21.41
N ALA A 16 17.92 7.76 -22.22
CA ALA A 16 16.81 8.63 -21.85
C ALA A 16 15.51 7.84 -21.62
N ALA A 17 15.17 6.90 -22.52
CA ALA A 17 14.01 6.03 -22.38
C ALA A 17 14.07 5.15 -21.11
N SER A 18 15.26 4.68 -20.75
CA SER A 18 15.50 3.89 -19.53
C SER A 18 15.33 4.73 -18.25
N THR A 19 15.74 6.00 -18.28
CA THR A 19 15.52 6.94 -17.17
C THR A 19 14.06 7.33 -17.04
N VAL A 20 13.34 7.55 -18.15
CA VAL A 20 11.88 7.83 -18.14
C VAL A 20 11.10 6.62 -17.61
N ARG A 21 11.46 5.39 -17.99
CA ARG A 21 10.85 4.17 -17.42
C ARG A 21 11.07 4.06 -15.91
N ARG A 22 12.29 4.36 -15.42
CA ARG A 22 12.58 4.37 -13.97
C ARG A 22 11.84 5.48 -13.23
N GLY A 23 11.69 6.66 -13.82
CA GLY A 23 10.94 7.78 -13.23
C GLY A 23 9.41 7.57 -13.21
N ARG A 24 8.86 6.79 -14.15
CA ARG A 24 7.42 6.45 -14.20
C ARG A 24 7.00 5.31 -13.28
N LEU A 25 7.94 4.52 -12.77
CA LEU A 25 7.67 3.68 -11.61
C LEU A 25 7.64 4.61 -10.41
N ALA A 26 6.52 5.32 -10.25
CA ALA A 26 6.23 6.08 -9.05
C ALA A 26 6.54 5.15 -7.87
N LYS A 27 7.57 5.51 -7.11
CA LYS A 27 7.87 4.89 -5.82
C LYS A 27 6.52 4.78 -5.10
N PRO A 28 6.07 3.58 -4.65
CA PRO A 28 4.81 3.49 -3.90
C PRO A 28 4.88 4.58 -2.84
N ALA A 29 3.87 5.45 -2.81
CA ALA A 29 3.86 6.58 -1.89
C ALA A 29 4.27 6.05 -0.52
N ALA A 30 5.32 6.65 0.06
CA ALA A 30 5.87 6.15 1.30
C ALA A 30 4.73 6.02 2.32
N ALA A 31 4.64 4.87 2.99
CA ALA A 31 3.58 4.64 3.96
C ALA A 31 3.61 5.76 5.01
N VAL A 32 2.46 6.39 5.24
CA VAL A 32 2.33 7.45 6.24
C VAL A 32 2.20 6.80 7.60
N SER A 33 3.07 7.17 8.55
CA SER A 33 2.99 6.71 9.92
C SER A 33 1.87 7.44 10.67
N ILE A 34 1.16 6.69 11.51
CA ILE A 34 0.19 7.23 12.46
C ILE A 34 0.56 6.73 13.84
N VAL A 35 0.37 7.57 14.85
CA VAL A 35 0.51 7.19 16.27
C VAL A 35 -0.89 7.11 16.84
N VAL A 36 -1.21 5.99 17.49
CA VAL A 36 -2.53 5.72 18.06
C VAL A 36 -2.36 5.38 19.54
N SER A 37 -3.07 6.12 20.39
CA SER A 37 -3.21 5.78 21.81
C SER A 37 -4.38 4.83 21.96
N LEU A 38 -4.14 3.68 22.58
CA LEU A 38 -5.16 2.70 22.93
C LEU A 38 -5.29 2.66 24.45
N ASP A 39 -6.51 2.53 24.95
CA ASP A 39 -6.69 2.23 26.37
C ASP A 39 -6.21 0.79 26.68
N PRO A 40 -6.00 0.42 27.97
CA PRO A 40 -5.49 -0.89 28.33
C PRO A 40 -6.38 -2.06 27.87
N THR A 41 -7.70 -1.85 27.81
CA THR A 41 -8.66 -2.87 27.36
C THR A 41 -8.56 -3.07 25.85
N GLU A 42 -8.49 -1.99 25.08
CA GLU A 42 -8.27 -2.05 23.63
C GLU A 42 -6.93 -2.71 23.28
N LEU A 43 -5.87 -2.36 24.00
CA LEU A 43 -4.57 -2.99 23.82
C LEU A 43 -4.63 -4.49 24.16
N GLY A 44 -5.28 -4.85 25.26
CA GLY A 44 -5.47 -6.27 25.64
C GLY A 44 -6.23 -7.06 24.57
N ALA A 45 -7.29 -6.48 24.00
CA ALA A 45 -8.05 -7.10 22.91
C ALA A 45 -7.19 -7.31 21.65
N LEU A 46 -6.32 -6.35 21.31
CA LEU A 46 -5.39 -6.48 20.19
C LEU A 46 -4.37 -7.61 20.42
N GLU A 47 -3.81 -7.72 21.62
CA GLU A 47 -2.87 -8.80 21.97
C GLU A 47 -3.52 -10.18 21.92
N LEU A 48 -4.75 -10.32 22.42
CA LEU A 48 -5.51 -11.58 22.32
C LEU A 48 -5.75 -11.96 20.86
N TRP A 49 -6.16 -10.99 20.04
CA TRP A 49 -6.36 -11.23 18.61
C TRP A 49 -5.06 -11.67 17.91
N ILE A 50 -3.91 -11.09 18.26
CA ILE A 50 -2.59 -11.49 17.73
C ILE A 50 -2.25 -12.92 18.16
N ALA A 51 -2.50 -13.27 19.43
CA ALA A 51 -2.24 -14.59 19.96
C ALA A 51 -3.05 -15.69 19.23
N ASP A 52 -4.25 -15.38 18.74
CA ASP A 52 -5.09 -16.31 17.99
C ASP A 52 -4.65 -16.53 16.52
N GLN A 53 -3.69 -15.75 16.01
CA GLN A 53 -3.27 -15.86 14.60
C GLN A 53 -2.36 -17.07 14.35
N PRO A 54 -2.31 -17.62 13.13
CA PRO A 54 -1.37 -18.70 12.80
C PRO A 54 0.08 -18.21 12.88
N ASP A 55 1.01 -19.14 13.10
CA ASP A 55 2.44 -18.83 13.06
C ASP A 55 2.94 -18.60 11.62
N PRO A 56 3.82 -17.60 11.42
CA PRO A 56 4.33 -16.67 12.42
C PRO A 56 3.28 -15.62 12.83
N LYS A 57 3.19 -15.34 14.15
CA LYS A 57 2.28 -14.32 14.69
C LYS A 57 2.57 -12.94 14.05
N PRO A 58 1.55 -12.16 13.67
CA PRO A 58 1.76 -10.83 13.12
C PRO A 58 2.28 -9.87 14.18
N THR A 59 3.05 -8.87 13.75
CA THR A 59 3.42 -7.74 14.60
C THR A 59 2.19 -6.86 14.91
N ARG A 60 2.27 -6.01 15.92
CA ARG A 60 1.18 -5.07 16.28
C ARG A 60 0.75 -4.19 15.11
N GLU A 61 1.71 -3.61 14.39
CA GLU A 61 1.42 -2.78 13.22
C GLU A 61 0.71 -3.57 12.12
N GLU A 62 1.13 -4.81 11.91
CA GLU A 62 0.53 -5.68 10.91
C GLU A 62 -0.88 -6.11 11.31
N ALA A 63 -1.09 -6.43 12.58
CA ALA A 63 -2.41 -6.70 13.15
C ALA A 63 -3.35 -5.50 12.96
N ALA A 64 -2.90 -4.30 13.32
CA ALA A 64 -3.66 -3.06 13.12
C ALA A 64 -4.03 -2.85 11.64
N ARG A 65 -3.07 -3.02 10.72
CA ARG A 65 -3.32 -2.92 9.27
C ARG A 65 -4.39 -3.91 8.79
N ARG A 66 -4.33 -5.16 9.23
CA ARG A 66 -5.30 -6.20 8.87
C ARG A 66 -6.69 -5.90 9.39
N LEU A 67 -6.80 -5.49 10.65
CA LEU A 67 -8.08 -5.14 11.28
C LEU A 67 -8.72 -3.92 10.60
N ILE A 68 -7.95 -2.87 10.34
CA ILE A 68 -8.41 -1.67 9.61
C ILE A 68 -8.87 -2.05 8.20
N SER A 69 -8.07 -2.79 7.45
CA SER A 69 -8.41 -3.24 6.10
C SER A 69 -9.72 -4.04 6.09
N GLY A 70 -9.87 -5.00 7.01
CA GLY A 70 -11.09 -5.79 7.15
C GLY A 70 -12.32 -4.93 7.46
N ALA A 71 -12.21 -3.96 8.36
CA ALA A 71 -13.30 -3.04 8.69
C ALA A 71 -13.72 -2.18 7.48
N LEU A 72 -12.75 -1.65 6.73
CA LEU A 72 -13.01 -0.82 5.55
C LEU A 72 -13.66 -1.62 4.41
N ILE A 73 -13.23 -2.88 4.20
CA ILE A 73 -13.85 -3.78 3.22
C ILE A 73 -15.31 -4.07 3.60
N ARG A 74 -15.59 -4.36 4.88
CA ARG A 74 -16.95 -4.58 5.39
C ARG A 74 -17.85 -3.35 5.22
N LYS A 75 -17.34 -2.15 5.51
CA LYS A 75 -18.09 -0.91 5.29
C LYS A 75 -18.46 -0.70 3.82
N ARG A 76 -17.50 -0.95 2.91
CA ARG A 76 -17.72 -0.82 1.46
C ARG A 76 -18.71 -1.85 0.92
N SER A 77 -18.75 -3.06 1.45
CA SER A 77 -19.70 -4.09 1.01
C SER A 77 -21.11 -3.82 1.52
N SER A 78 -21.27 -3.25 2.72
CA SER A 78 -22.56 -2.79 3.23
C SER A 78 -23.17 -1.67 2.36
N ALA A 79 -22.39 -0.64 2.05
CA ALA A 79 -22.84 0.49 1.23
C ALA A 79 -23.27 0.09 -0.20
N ARG A 80 -22.66 -0.96 -0.78
CA ARG A 80 -23.05 -1.48 -2.10
C ARG A 80 -24.33 -2.32 -2.06
N ARG A 81 -24.65 -2.91 -0.91
CA ARG A 81 -25.86 -3.72 -0.74
C ARG A 81 -27.09 -2.83 -0.59
N THR A 82 -26.96 -1.71 0.12
CA THR A 82 -28.04 -0.71 0.23
C THR A 82 -28.33 -0.02 -1.11
N ALA A 83 -27.32 0.21 -1.94
CA ALA A 83 -27.49 0.81 -3.27
C ALA A 83 -28.16 -0.12 -4.31
N ARG A 84 -28.27 -1.44 -4.06
CA ARG A 84 -28.81 -2.42 -5.03
C ARG A 84 -30.19 -2.97 -4.65
N GLY A 85 -30.69 -2.66 -3.45
CA GLY A 85 -31.95 -3.20 -2.92
C GLY A 85 -33.12 -2.19 -2.83
N GLY A 86 -32.97 -1.00 -3.40
CA GLY A 86 -34.06 -0.01 -3.52
C GLY A 86 -34.57 0.02 -4.95
N GLY A 87 -35.58 -0.80 -5.24
CA GLY A 87 -36.31 -0.85 -6.51
C GLY A 87 -37.74 -1.27 -6.23
#